data_AF-A0A0D1M8Z1-F1
#
_entry.id   AF-A0A0D1M8Z1-F1
#
_cell.length_a   1.000
_cell.length_b   1.000
_cell.length_c   1.000
_cell.angle_alpha   90.00
_cell.angle_beta   90.00
_cell.angle_gamma   90.00
#
_symmetry.space_group_name_H-M   'P 1'
#
loop_
_entity.id
_entity.type
_entity.pdbx_description
1 polymer ?
#
loop_
_entity_poly.entity_id
_entity_poly.type
_entity_poly.pdbx_seq_one_letter_code
_entity_poly.pdbx_strand_id
1 'polypeptide(L)'
;MQYFKQALREATSPINIKRDLALMNRFQRVYMVVIMAVTIWAFVYTGDYSSSGWTSLITGLVLAFYLIMLASGRLTNFFWGLLTNGIWLLMSIHNHLVGDILNQGFFFVMQFVGMIAWYKQLAQQQDSSQMQAKRIGPKMMG
;
A
#
# COMPACT_ATOMS: atom_id res chain seq x y z
N MET A 1 3.54 23.61 5.97
CA MET A 1 3.39 22.76 7.17
C MET A 1 1.95 22.29 7.43
N GLN A 2 0.92 23.15 7.34
CA GLN A 2 -0.47 22.78 7.68
C GLN A 2 -1.04 21.64 6.82
N TYR A 3 -0.88 21.69 5.49
CA TYR A 3 -1.32 20.64 4.57
C TYR A 3 -0.71 19.26 4.88
N PHE A 4 0.57 19.19 5.28
CA PHE A 4 1.22 17.94 5.62
C PHE A 4 0.63 17.31 6.89
N LYS A 5 0.43 18.11 7.94
CA LYS A 5 -0.16 17.62 9.20
C LYS A 5 -1.59 17.11 9.00
N GLN A 6 -2.38 17.78 8.16
CA GLN A 6 -3.75 17.36 7.84
C GLN A 6 -3.76 16.07 7.01
N ALA A 7 -2.95 16.01 5.95
CA ALA A 7 -2.82 14.82 5.11
C ALA A 7 -2.36 13.61 5.93
N LEU A 8 -1.38 13.79 6.81
CA LEU A 8 -0.89 12.74 7.72
C LEU A 8 -2.01 12.28 8.66
N ARG A 9 -2.71 13.21 9.32
CA ARG A 9 -3.82 12.90 10.23
C ARG A 9 -4.92 12.12 9.53
N GLU A 10 -5.26 12.48 8.30
CA GLU A 10 -6.31 11.78 7.54
C GLU A 10 -5.85 10.41 7.04
N ALA A 11 -4.60 10.28 6.59
CA ALA A 11 -4.04 9.02 6.11
C ALA A 11 -3.87 7.98 7.23
N THR A 12 -3.51 8.41 8.45
CA THR A 12 -3.28 7.53 9.60
C THR A 12 -4.48 7.42 10.54
N SER A 13 -5.60 8.08 10.24
CA SER A 13 -6.78 8.06 11.11
C SER A 13 -7.41 6.66 11.15
N PRO A 14 -7.54 6.03 12.34
CA PRO A 14 -8.11 4.69 12.45
C PRO A 14 -9.59 4.64 12.03
N ILE A 15 -10.31 5.77 12.14
CA ILE A 15 -11.69 5.89 11.68
C ILE A 15 -11.75 5.84 10.14
N ASN A 16 -10.86 6.58 9.48
CA ASN A 16 -10.79 6.59 8.01
C ASN A 16 -10.36 5.22 7.47
N ILE A 17 -9.38 4.59 8.12
CA ILE A 17 -8.92 3.25 7.75
C ILE A 17 -10.08 2.24 7.80
N LYS A 18 -10.84 2.20 8.90
CA LYS A 18 -12.00 1.29 9.03
C LYS A 18 -13.08 1.60 8.01
N ARG A 19 -13.37 2.89 7.77
CA ARG A 19 -14.35 3.33 6.77
C ARG A 19 -13.94 2.89 5.37
N ASP A 20 -12.67 3.03 5.03
CA ASP A 20 -12.14 2.73 3.70
C ASP A 20 -12.12 1.22 3.42
N LEU A 21 -11.84 0.41 4.45
CA LEU A 21 -12.03 -1.05 4.43
C LEU A 21 -13.50 -1.44 4.22
N ALA A 22 -14.42 -0.77 4.91
CA ALA A 22 -15.85 -1.06 4.80
C ALA A 22 -16.41 -0.72 3.42
N LEU A 23 -15.89 0.34 2.79
CA LEU A 23 -16.31 0.84 1.48
C LEU A 23 -15.66 0.10 0.29
N MET A 24 -14.88 -0.95 0.53
CA MET A 24 -14.33 -1.78 -0.55
C MET A 24 -15.44 -2.46 -1.36
N ASN A 25 -15.27 -2.44 -2.68
CA ASN A 25 -16.18 -3.13 -3.60
C ASN A 25 -16.12 -4.66 -3.36
N ARG A 26 -17.21 -5.38 -3.64
CA ARG A 26 -17.27 -6.85 -3.48
C ARG A 26 -16.15 -7.55 -4.23
N PHE A 27 -15.83 -7.08 -5.44
CA PHE A 27 -14.71 -7.60 -6.24
C PHE A 27 -13.36 -7.45 -5.53
N GLN A 28 -13.06 -6.27 -4.97
CA GLN A 28 -11.81 -6.02 -4.24
C GLN A 28 -11.70 -6.92 -3.01
N ARG A 29 -12.81 -7.12 -2.30
CA ARG A 29 -12.86 -7.99 -1.12
C ARG A 29 -12.64 -9.45 -1.48
N VAL A 30 -13.29 -9.95 -2.53
CA VAL A 30 -13.09 -11.32 -3.03
C VAL A 30 -11.66 -11.51 -3.51
N TYR A 31 -11.13 -10.57 -4.28
CA TYR A 31 -9.76 -10.63 -4.80
C TYR A 31 -8.73 -10.66 -3.66
N MET A 32 -8.95 -9.88 -2.59
CA MET A 32 -8.13 -9.91 -1.39
C MET A 32 -8.12 -11.28 -0.74
N VAL A 33 -9.29 -11.86 -0.50
CA VAL A 33 -9.41 -13.20 0.09
C VAL A 33 -8.72 -14.23 -0.78
N VAL A 34 -8.88 -14.16 -2.10
CA VAL A 34 -8.24 -15.09 -3.04
C VAL A 34 -6.72 -14.97 -2.99
N ILE A 35 -6.14 -13.77 -3.10
CA ILE A 35 -4.69 -13.61 -3.04
C ILE A 35 -4.14 -14.09 -1.69
N MET A 36 -4.76 -13.68 -0.58
CA MET A 36 -4.30 -14.11 0.75
C MET A 36 -4.38 -15.64 0.92
N ALA A 37 -5.45 -16.28 0.42
CA ALA A 37 -5.59 -17.73 0.44
C ALA A 37 -4.50 -18.41 -0.41
N VAL A 38 -4.20 -17.88 -1.60
CA VAL A 38 -3.11 -18.39 -2.46
C VAL A 38 -1.76 -18.22 -1.78
N THR A 39 -1.49 -17.10 -1.10
CA THR A 39 -0.24 -16.88 -0.36
C THR A 39 -0.08 -17.90 0.78
N ILE A 40 -1.15 -18.18 1.53
CA ILE A 40 -1.14 -19.20 2.59
C ILE A 40 -0.93 -20.58 1.99
N TRP A 41 -1.63 -20.91 0.90
CA TRP A 41 -1.50 -22.19 0.23
C TRP A 41 -0.08 -22.41 -0.30
N ALA A 42 0.53 -21.40 -0.91
CA ALA A 42 1.91 -21.45 -1.38
C ALA A 42 2.89 -21.74 -0.23
N PHE A 43 2.72 -21.08 0.93
CA PHE A 43 3.54 -21.34 2.11
C PHE A 43 3.43 -22.79 2.59
N VAL A 44 2.20 -23.32 2.70
CA VAL A 44 1.96 -24.72 3.10
C VAL A 44 2.55 -25.70 2.07
N TYR A 45 2.43 -25.39 0.78
CA TYR A 45 2.97 -26.21 -0.31
C TYR A 45 4.50 -26.24 -0.32
N THR A 46 5.17 -25.12 -0.05
CA THR A 46 6.64 -25.06 0.05
C THR A 46 7.16 -25.88 1.23
N GLY A 47 6.38 -26.05 2.31
CA GLY A 47 6.72 -26.88 3.45
C GLY A 47 7.89 -26.34 4.31
N ASP A 48 8.33 -25.11 4.06
CA ASP A 48 9.38 -24.45 4.84
C ASP A 48 8.76 -23.69 6.02
N TYR A 49 8.69 -24.36 7.17
CA TYR A 49 8.18 -23.79 8.43
C TYR A 49 9.28 -23.15 9.30
N SER A 50 10.43 -22.84 8.71
CA SER A 50 11.50 -22.09 9.38
C SER A 50 11.08 -20.65 9.70
N SER A 51 11.86 -19.96 10.54
CA SER A 51 11.65 -18.54 10.83
C SER A 51 11.61 -17.69 9.55
N SER A 52 12.44 -18.00 8.55
CA SER A 52 12.41 -17.34 7.24
C SER A 52 11.12 -17.60 6.47
N GLY A 53 10.61 -18.84 6.50
CA GLY A 53 9.32 -19.19 5.90
C GLY A 53 8.17 -18.36 6.49
N TRP A 54 8.10 -18.27 7.83
CA TRP A 54 7.09 -17.46 8.52
C TRP A 54 7.19 -15.97 8.18
N THR A 55 8.40 -15.42 8.13
CA THR A 55 8.60 -14.01 7.72
C THR A 55 8.16 -13.77 6.28
N SER A 56 8.34 -14.75 5.39
CA SER A 56 7.94 -14.67 3.98
C SER A 56 6.42 -14.69 3.84
N LEU A 57 5.73 -15.54 4.61
CA LEU A 57 4.26 -15.57 4.67
C LEU A 57 3.71 -14.23 5.14
N ILE A 58 4.21 -13.70 6.26
CA ILE A 58 3.75 -12.42 6.83
C ILE A 58 3.96 -11.29 5.81
N THR A 59 5.15 -11.23 5.19
CA THR A 59 5.47 -10.21 4.19
C THR A 59 4.53 -10.30 2.99
N GLY A 60 4.26 -11.51 2.50
CA GLY A 60 3.35 -11.74 1.39
C GLY A 60 1.90 -11.32 1.70
N LEU A 61 1.41 -11.62 2.90
CA LEU A 61 0.07 -11.22 3.33
C LEU A 61 -0.07 -9.70 3.49
N VAL A 62 0.93 -9.05 4.09
CA VAL A 62 0.96 -7.58 4.24
C VAL A 62 1.00 -6.91 2.86
N LEU A 63 1.82 -7.43 1.94
CA LEU A 63 1.93 -6.93 0.58
C LEU A 63 0.62 -7.08 -0.20
N ALA A 64 -0.01 -8.26 -0.15
CA ALA A 64 -1.30 -8.53 -0.78
C ALA A 64 -2.38 -7.55 -0.32
N PHE A 65 -2.46 -7.34 0.99
CA PHE A 65 -3.40 -6.39 1.58
C PHE A 65 -3.12 -4.95 1.13
N TYR A 66 -1.86 -4.53 1.14
CA TYR A 66 -1.44 -3.20 0.71
C TYR A 66 -1.81 -2.92 -0.75
N LEU A 67 -1.54 -3.84 -1.67
CA LEU A 67 -1.82 -3.65 -3.10
C LEU A 67 -3.31 -3.39 -3.39
N ILE A 68 -4.19 -3.95 -2.57
CA ILE A 68 -5.63 -3.77 -2.74
C ILE A 68 -6.10 -2.44 -2.14
N MET A 69 -5.49 -2.01 -1.03
CA MET A 69 -5.65 -0.65 -0.53
C MET A 69 -5.14 0.38 -1.55
N LEU A 70 -4.03 0.09 -2.23
CA LEU A 70 -3.48 0.92 -3.31
C LEU A 70 -4.47 1.07 -4.47
N ALA A 71 -5.07 -0.04 -4.90
CA ALA A 71 -6.08 -0.05 -5.95
C ALA A 71 -7.36 0.72 -5.58
N SER A 72 -7.61 0.99 -4.29
CA SER A 72 -8.79 1.74 -3.85
C SER A 72 -8.72 3.26 -4.12
N GLY A 73 -7.52 3.80 -4.40
CA GLY A 73 -7.34 5.23 -4.72
C GLY A 73 -7.57 6.20 -3.56
N ARG A 74 -7.55 5.70 -2.31
CA ARG A 74 -7.84 6.47 -1.08
C ARG A 74 -6.58 6.94 -0.37
N LEU A 75 -6.68 8.02 0.40
CA LEU A 75 -5.54 8.62 1.11
C LEU A 75 -4.90 7.66 2.14
N THR A 76 -5.68 6.75 2.74
CA THR A 76 -5.18 5.75 3.70
C THR A 76 -4.18 4.78 3.08
N ASN A 77 -4.13 4.66 1.76
CA ASN A 77 -3.15 3.84 1.06
C ASN A 77 -1.71 4.22 1.44
N PHE A 78 -1.42 5.51 1.61
CA PHE A 78 -0.07 5.96 1.98
C PHE A 78 0.37 5.45 3.36
N PHE A 79 -0.56 5.30 4.31
CA PHE A 79 -0.27 4.69 5.61
C PHE A 79 0.10 3.22 5.46
N TRP A 80 -0.68 2.46 4.70
CA TRP A 80 -0.39 1.05 4.43
C TRP A 80 0.89 0.84 3.64
N GLY A 81 1.19 1.74 2.72
CA GLY A 81 2.44 1.75 1.97
C GLY A 81 3.65 2.07 2.84
N LEU A 82 3.52 3.00 3.80
CA LEU A 82 4.59 3.27 4.76
C LEU A 82 4.89 2.05 5.64
N LEU A 83 3.85 1.37 6.15
CA LEU A 83 4.02 0.15 6.92
C LEU A 83 4.68 -0.96 6.10
N THR A 84 4.18 -1.19 4.88
CA THR A 84 4.67 -2.27 4.01
C THR A 84 6.11 -2.03 3.57
N ASN A 85 6.42 -0.84 3.07
CA ASN A 85 7.76 -0.48 2.63
C ASN A 85 8.74 -0.47 3.82
N GLY A 86 8.28 -0.06 5.02
CA GLY A 86 9.10 -0.10 6.23
C GLY A 86 9.45 -1.52 6.66
N ILE A 87 8.46 -2.42 6.73
CA ILE A 87 8.69 -3.84 7.06
C ILE A 87 9.61 -4.49 6.01
N TRP A 88 9.34 -4.26 4.73
CA TRP A 88 10.14 -4.84 3.65
C TRP A 88 11.56 -4.27 3.64
N LEU A 89 11.75 -2.98 3.89
CA LEU A 89 13.07 -2.37 4.01
C LEU A 89 13.89 -3.02 5.13
N LEU A 90 13.30 -3.24 6.31
CA LEU A 90 13.96 -3.95 7.42
C LEU A 90 14.36 -5.37 7.02
N MET A 91 13.46 -6.09 6.34
CA MET A 91 13.72 -7.45 5.86
C MET A 91 14.84 -7.46 4.80
N SER A 92 14.85 -6.51 3.87
CA SER A 92 15.87 -6.41 2.83
C SER A 92 17.25 -6.07 3.41
N ILE A 93 17.31 -5.26 4.47
CA ILE A 93 18.55 -5.01 5.23
C ILE A 93 19.04 -6.31 5.88
N HIS A 94 18.14 -7.06 6.54
CA HIS A 94 18.48 -8.32 7.19
C HIS A 94 19.00 -9.38 6.20
N ASN A 95 18.43 -9.43 4.99
CA ASN A 95 18.81 -10.39 3.96
C ASN A 95 19.87 -9.86 2.98
N HIS A 96 20.46 -8.69 3.25
CA HIS A 96 21.48 -8.04 2.40
C HIS A 96 21.06 -7.83 0.93
N LEU A 97 19.77 -7.61 0.69
CA LEU A 97 19.19 -7.39 -0.64
C LEU A 97 19.38 -5.92 -1.06
N VAL A 98 20.60 -5.55 -1.47
CA VAL A 98 20.99 -4.15 -1.75
C VAL A 98 20.04 -3.45 -2.72
N GLY A 99 19.61 -4.12 -3.79
CA GLY A 99 18.65 -3.57 -4.75
C GLY A 99 17.30 -3.24 -4.11
N ASP A 100 16.77 -4.13 -3.28
CA ASP A 100 15.52 -3.91 -2.58
C ASP A 100 15.65 -2.86 -1.47
N ILE A 101 16.79 -2.75 -0.79
CA ILE A 101 17.01 -1.72 0.22
C ILE A 101 16.86 -0.33 -0.41
N LEU A 102 17.51 -0.09 -1.55
CA LEU A 102 17.41 1.18 -2.27
C LEU A 102 15.99 1.44 -2.78
N ASN A 103 15.35 0.42 -3.35
CA ASN A 103 14.00 0.52 -3.88
C ASN A 103 12.96 0.82 -2.79
N GLN A 104 12.98 0.06 -1.69
CA GLN A 104 12.07 0.27 -0.57
C GLN A 104 12.34 1.60 0.15
N GLY A 105 13.61 2.00 0.28
CA GLY A 105 13.97 3.31 0.83
C GLY A 105 13.40 4.46 -0.01
N PHE A 106 13.54 4.38 -1.34
CA PHE A 106 12.95 5.35 -2.25
C PHE A 106 11.42 5.41 -2.09
N PHE A 107 10.74 4.27 -2.15
CA PHE A 107 9.29 4.24 -2.04
C PHE A 107 8.80 4.68 -0.66
N PHE A 108 9.53 4.40 0.42
CA PHE A 108 9.23 4.86 1.77
C PHE A 108 9.21 6.40 1.84
N VAL A 109 10.23 7.07 1.31
CA VAL A 109 10.27 8.54 1.24
C VAL A 109 9.16 9.07 0.33
N MET A 110 8.95 8.43 -0.82
CA MET A 110 7.93 8.84 -1.79
C MET A 110 6.50 8.75 -1.23
N GLN A 111 6.23 7.92 -0.22
CA GLN A 111 4.90 7.92 0.39
C GLN A 111 4.53 9.25 1.04
N PHE A 112 5.49 9.99 1.60
CA PHE A 112 5.23 11.33 2.14
C PHE A 112 4.94 12.33 1.03
N VAL A 113 5.69 12.28 -0.07
CA VAL A 113 5.52 13.16 -1.23
C VAL A 113 4.16 12.89 -1.90
N GLY A 114 3.87 11.61 -2.16
CA GLY A 114 2.61 11.17 -2.75
C GLY A 114 1.42 11.60 -1.89
N MET A 115 1.49 11.42 -0.57
CA MET A 115 0.43 11.83 0.35
C MET A 115 0.10 13.32 0.24
N ILE A 116 1.11 14.19 0.16
CA ILE A 116 0.89 15.65 0.01
C ILE A 116 0.27 15.97 -1.35
N ALA A 117 0.79 15.39 -2.42
CA ALA A 117 0.30 15.64 -3.77
C ALA A 117 -1.16 15.17 -3.93
N TRP A 118 -1.47 13.97 -3.42
CA TRP A 118 -2.79 13.37 -3.44
C TRP A 118 -3.80 14.17 -2.62
N TYR A 119 -3.42 14.61 -1.42
CA TYR A 119 -4.27 15.45 -0.57
C TYR A 119 -4.63 16.77 -1.25
N LYS A 120 -3.67 17.43 -1.90
CA LYS A 120 -3.93 18.67 -2.64
C LYS A 120 -4.92 18.47 -3.79
N GLN A 121 -4.83 17.36 -4.50
CA GLN A 121 -5.74 17.04 -5.60
C GLN A 121 -7.14 16.68 -5.09
N LEU A 122 -7.24 15.94 -3.98
CA LEU A 122 -8.52 15.67 -3.32
C LEU A 122 -9.19 16.95 -2.82
N ALA A 123 -8.43 17.88 -2.23
CA ALA A 123 -8.96 19.18 -1.78
C ALA A 123 -9.51 20.04 -2.95
N GLN A 124 -9.06 19.79 -4.18
CA GLN A 124 -9.59 20.44 -5.39
C GLN A 124 -10.82 19.72 -5.97
N GLN A 125 -11.05 18.46 -5.58
CA GLN A 125 -12.21 17.66 -5.98
C GLN A 125 -13.29 17.76 -4.90
N GLN A 126 -14.22 18.70 -5.09
CA GLN A 126 -15.15 19.21 -4.07
C GLN A 126 -16.07 18.17 -3.39
N ASP A 127 -16.09 16.90 -3.83
CA ASP A 127 -16.93 15.84 -3.26
C ASP A 127 -16.32 14.41 -3.36
N SER A 128 -15.02 14.27 -3.66
CA SER A 128 -14.43 12.95 -3.94
C SER A 128 -13.58 12.45 -2.77
N SER A 129 -13.98 11.35 -2.12
CA SER A 129 -13.12 10.61 -1.16
C SER A 129 -12.10 9.69 -1.84
N GLN A 130 -12.12 9.64 -3.17
CA GLN A 130 -11.27 8.81 -4.02
C GLN A 130 -10.68 9.66 -5.13
N MET A 131 -9.41 9.43 -5.44
CA MET A 131 -8.76 10.11 -6.55
C MET A 131 -9.19 9.53 -7.89
N GLN A 132 -9.66 10.39 -8.78
CA GLN A 132 -9.92 10.01 -10.16
C GLN A 132 -8.61 9.95 -10.95
N ALA A 133 -8.28 8.77 -11.48
CA ALA A 133 -7.10 8.58 -12.30
C ALA A 133 -7.22 9.36 -13.62
N LYS A 134 -6.19 10.15 -13.96
CA LYS A 134 -6.14 10.85 -15.24
C LYS A 134 -5.56 9.92 -16.31
N ARG A 135 -6.31 9.71 -17.40
CA ARG A 135 -5.84 8.91 -18.54
C ARG A 135 -4.68 9.63 -19.24
N ILE A 136 -3.59 8.90 -19.49
CA ILE A 136 -2.45 9.41 -20.27
C ILE A 136 -2.87 9.43 -21.75
N GLY A 137 -2.71 10.59 -22.39
CA GLY A 137 -3.04 10.76 -23.81
C GLY A 137 -1.93 10.26 -24.75
N PRO A 138 -2.25 9.94 -26.01
CA PRO A 138 -1.29 9.36 -26.97
C PRO A 138 -0.06 10.24 -27.22
N LYS A 139 -0.16 11.55 -27.00
CA LYS A 139 0.97 12.50 -27.14
C LYS A 139 2.05 12.37 -26.06
N MET A 140 1.79 11.64 -24.98
CA MET A 140 2.72 11.44 -23.85
C MET A 140 3.26 10.00 -23.80
N MET A 141 2.92 9.17 -24.79
CA MET A 141 3.36 7.77 -24.93
C MET A 141 4.52 7.58 -25.90
N GLY A 142 4.96 8.68 -26.54
CA GLY A 142 6.09 8.71 -27.48
C GLY A 142 7.37 9.18 -26.81
#